data_AF-A0A1J0PEB8-F1
#
_entry.id   AF-A0A1J0PEB8-F1
#
_cell.length_a   1.000
_cell.length_b   1.000
_cell.length_c   1.000
_cell.angle_alpha   90.00
_cell.angle_beta   90.00
_cell.angle_gamma   90.00
#
_symmetry.space_group_name_H-M   'P 1'
#
loop_
_entity.id
_entity.type
_entity.pdbx_description
1 polymer ?
#
loop_
_entity_poly.entity_id
_entity_poly.type
_entity_poly.pdbx_seq_one_letter_code
_entity_poly.pdbx_strand_id
1 'polypeptide(L)'
;MPNGKGFGFGRQAAGPQASRGKGRKRKGSGLAAADRSPLGKSPDLEALGARQLLGLALAGRLSVTAVTRAWKQAAASHHPDRGGEHTTMQAINGARDALLGRS
;
A
#
# COMPACT_ATOMS: atom_id res chain seq x y z
N MET A 1 -5.29 56.48 14.51
CA MET A 1 -5.36 55.30 13.61
C MET A 1 -6.84 54.89 13.56
N PRO A 2 -7.47 54.64 12.39
CA PRO A 2 -6.96 53.83 11.30
C PRO A 2 -6.98 54.47 9.89
N ASN A 3 -6.12 53.89 9.07
CA ASN A 3 -5.77 54.18 7.68
C ASN A 3 -6.67 53.38 6.73
N GLY A 4 -6.87 53.85 5.49
CA GLY A 4 -7.15 52.96 4.35
C GLY A 4 -8.37 53.26 3.48
N LYS A 5 -8.22 54.23 2.55
CA LYS A 5 -8.70 54.14 1.15
C LYS A 5 -8.37 52.72 0.60
N GLY A 6 -9.13 52.03 -0.25
CA GLY A 6 -10.16 52.41 -1.22
C GLY A 6 -9.89 51.62 -2.52
N PHE A 7 -10.95 51.29 -3.26
CA PHE A 7 -10.98 50.86 -4.69
C PHE A 7 -10.39 49.48 -5.03
N GLY A 8 -11.04 48.57 -5.78
CA GLY A 8 -12.31 48.59 -6.48
C GLY A 8 -12.43 47.37 -7.42
N PHE A 9 -13.58 47.28 -8.11
CA PHE A 9 -13.84 46.61 -9.40
C PHE A 9 -13.98 45.08 -9.46
N GLY A 10 -15.13 44.61 -9.97
CA GLY A 10 -15.17 43.42 -10.84
C GLY A 10 -16.25 42.37 -10.60
N ARG A 11 -17.47 42.70 -11.04
CA ARG A 11 -18.58 41.86 -11.55
C ARG A 11 -18.36 40.35 -11.82
N GLN A 12 -19.42 39.59 -11.54
CA GLN A 12 -19.64 38.17 -11.80
C GLN A 12 -19.37 37.69 -13.25
N ALA A 13 -18.97 36.42 -13.40
CA ALA A 13 -19.28 35.60 -14.57
C ALA A 13 -19.49 34.13 -14.17
N ALA A 14 -20.49 33.50 -14.77
CA ALA A 14 -21.09 32.23 -14.40
C ALA A 14 -20.56 31.03 -15.20
N GLY A 15 -20.39 29.88 -14.53
CA GLY A 15 -20.47 28.49 -15.05
C GLY A 15 -19.42 28.02 -16.08
N PRO A 16 -19.37 26.71 -16.44
CA PRO A 16 -20.22 25.59 -16.02
C PRO A 16 -19.46 24.35 -15.45
N GLN A 17 -20.23 23.54 -14.72
CA GLN A 17 -20.02 22.15 -14.34
C GLN A 17 -19.34 21.27 -15.43
N ALA A 18 -18.09 20.88 -15.20
CA ALA A 18 -17.40 19.88 -16.02
C ALA A 18 -17.77 18.45 -15.56
N SER A 19 -18.86 17.96 -16.16
CA SER A 19 -19.09 16.59 -16.63
C SER A 19 -18.51 15.43 -15.80
N ARG A 20 -19.44 14.71 -15.15
CA ARG A 20 -19.35 13.26 -14.91
C ARG A 20 -19.10 12.54 -16.25
N GLY A 21 -17.83 12.37 -16.61
CA GLY A 21 -17.42 11.51 -17.71
C GLY A 21 -17.68 10.06 -17.33
N LYS A 22 -18.78 9.49 -17.86
CA LYS A 22 -18.97 8.03 -18.01
C LYS A 22 -17.87 7.51 -18.94
N GLY A 23 -16.66 7.37 -18.40
CA GLY A 23 -15.55 6.72 -19.05
C GLY A 23 -15.79 5.21 -19.05
N ARG A 24 -16.10 4.68 -20.24
CA ARG A 24 -16.13 3.27 -20.61
C ARG A 24 -15.22 2.43 -19.69
N LYS A 25 -15.81 1.66 -18.76
CA LYS A 25 -15.04 0.79 -17.86
C LYS A 25 -14.20 -0.13 -18.73
N ARG A 26 -12.88 0.07 -18.72
CA ARG A 26 -11.94 -0.86 -19.36
C ARG A 26 -12.22 -2.25 -18.78
N LYS A 27 -12.21 -3.27 -19.64
CA LYS A 27 -12.29 -4.69 -19.27
C LYS A 27 -11.03 -5.08 -18.50
N GLY A 28 -10.93 -4.61 -17.27
CA GLY A 28 -9.98 -5.03 -16.25
C GLY A 28 -10.75 -5.65 -15.08
N SER A 29 -10.06 -6.29 -14.14
CA SER A 29 -10.62 -7.05 -13.01
C SER A 29 -11.57 -6.28 -12.07
N GLY A 30 -11.88 -5.00 -12.34
CA GLY A 30 -12.69 -4.13 -11.49
C GLY A 30 -11.96 -3.60 -10.25
N LEU A 31 -10.72 -4.04 -10.03
CA LEU A 31 -9.91 -3.69 -8.85
C LEU A 31 -9.09 -2.42 -9.08
N ALA A 32 -9.04 -1.56 -8.05
CA ALA A 32 -8.21 -0.37 -8.01
C ALA A 32 -6.72 -0.73 -7.85
N ALA A 33 -5.81 0.20 -8.16
CA ALA A 33 -4.36 -0.01 -7.99
C ALA A 33 -4.01 -0.39 -6.54
N ALA A 34 -4.63 0.26 -5.56
CA ALA A 34 -4.44 -0.04 -4.13
C ALA A 34 -4.98 -1.43 -3.71
N ASP A 35 -5.83 -2.06 -4.51
CA ASP A 35 -6.28 -3.43 -4.26
C ASP A 35 -5.29 -4.46 -4.83
N ARG A 36 -4.46 -4.07 -5.79
CA ARG A 36 -3.41 -4.91 -6.41
C ARG A 36 -2.04 -4.76 -5.75
N SER A 37 -1.90 -3.87 -4.77
CA SER A 37 -0.63 -3.72 -4.06
C SER A 37 -0.30 -4.99 -3.26
N PRO A 38 0.96 -5.19 -2.84
CA PRO A 38 1.36 -6.32 -2.01
C PRO A 38 0.56 -6.43 -0.70
N LEU A 39 0.08 -5.29 -0.17
CA LEU A 39 -0.78 -5.20 1.01
C LEU A 39 -2.27 -5.08 0.67
N GLY A 40 -2.62 -5.12 -0.61
CA GLY A 40 -3.96 -4.98 -1.16
C GLY A 40 -4.80 -6.25 -1.03
N LYS A 41 -6.00 -6.23 -1.60
CA LYS A 41 -6.97 -7.34 -1.54
C LYS A 41 -6.57 -8.53 -2.41
N SER A 42 -5.88 -8.26 -3.51
CA SER A 42 -5.47 -9.22 -4.53
C SER A 42 -3.99 -8.99 -4.84
N PRO A 43 -3.09 -9.39 -3.92
CA PRO A 43 -1.64 -9.35 -4.15
C PRO A 43 -1.24 -10.21 -5.37
N ASP A 44 -0.09 -9.91 -5.96
CA ASP A 44 0.54 -10.75 -6.97
C ASP A 44 1.15 -12.02 -6.36
N LEU A 45 1.70 -12.89 -7.21
CA LEU A 45 2.26 -14.19 -6.78
C LEU A 45 3.44 -14.03 -5.82
N GLU A 46 4.28 -13.03 -6.04
CA GLU A 46 5.43 -12.75 -5.17
C GLU A 46 4.94 -12.32 -3.78
N ALA A 47 4.01 -11.36 -3.72
CA ALA A 47 3.43 -10.92 -2.46
C ALA A 47 2.60 -12.02 -1.77
N LEU A 48 1.96 -12.92 -2.52
CA LEU A 48 1.30 -14.11 -1.95
C LEU A 48 2.31 -15.05 -1.29
N GLY A 49 3.42 -15.35 -1.96
CA GLY A 49 4.51 -16.16 -1.39
C GLY A 49 5.09 -15.51 -0.13
N ALA A 50 5.34 -14.20 -0.17
CA ALA A 50 5.82 -13.43 0.97
C ALA A 50 4.82 -13.42 2.15
N ARG A 51 3.51 -13.29 1.86
CA ARG A 51 2.46 -13.40 2.89
C ARG A 51 2.44 -14.78 3.52
N GLN A 52 2.52 -15.83 2.70
CA GLN A 52 2.54 -17.21 3.19
C GLN A 52 3.75 -17.46 4.08
N LEU A 53 4.94 -17.02 3.67
CA LEU A 53 6.17 -17.21 4.43
C LEU A 53 6.10 -16.52 5.81
N LEU A 54 5.47 -15.36 5.91
CA LEU A 54 5.26 -14.64 7.16
C LEU A 54 4.02 -15.10 7.94
N GLY A 55 3.25 -16.09 7.46
CA GLY A 55 2.01 -16.53 8.10
C GLY A 55 0.90 -15.48 8.12
N LEU A 56 0.88 -14.59 7.12
CA LEU A 56 -0.11 -13.53 6.98
C LEU A 56 -1.32 -14.01 6.15
N ALA A 57 -2.43 -13.28 6.26
CA ALA A 57 -3.61 -13.54 5.44
C ALA A 57 -3.30 -13.38 3.94
N LEU A 58 -3.61 -14.42 3.16
CA LEU A 58 -3.36 -14.46 1.71
C LEU A 58 -4.32 -13.56 0.91
N ALA A 59 -5.46 -13.21 1.51
CA ALA A 59 -6.46 -12.33 0.91
C ALA A 59 -6.79 -11.16 1.84
N GLY A 60 -7.29 -10.08 1.25
CA GLY A 60 -7.68 -8.88 2.00
C GLY A 60 -6.50 -7.96 2.33
N ARG A 61 -6.84 -6.77 2.85
CA ARG A 61 -5.87 -5.72 3.11
C ARG A 61 -5.04 -6.03 4.35
N LEU A 62 -3.73 -5.80 4.26
CA LEU A 62 -2.80 -5.86 5.38
C LEU A 62 -2.33 -4.46 5.77
N SER A 63 -1.99 -4.30 7.05
CA SER A 63 -1.29 -3.11 7.53
C SER A 63 0.21 -3.35 7.60
N VAL A 64 1.00 -2.29 7.48
CA VAL A 64 2.46 -2.33 7.69
C VAL A 64 2.82 -2.88 9.08
N THR A 65 2.01 -2.56 10.09
CA THR A 65 2.19 -3.05 11.46
C THR A 65 2.01 -4.56 11.55
N ALA A 66 1.04 -5.14 10.85
CA ALA A 66 0.83 -6.59 10.80
C ALA A 66 2.03 -7.29 10.16
N VAL A 67 2.53 -6.76 9.04
CA VAL A 67 3.74 -7.30 8.36
C VAL A 67 4.95 -7.25 9.29
N THR A 68 5.17 -6.11 9.95
CA THR A 68 6.31 -5.92 10.86
C THR A 68 6.24 -6.87 12.06
N ARG A 69 5.05 -7.06 12.63
CA ARG A 69 4.85 -7.99 13.75
C ARG A 69 5.14 -9.43 13.32
N ALA A 70 4.56 -9.87 12.20
CA ALA A 70 4.76 -11.21 11.67
C ALA A 70 6.22 -11.48 11.35
N TRP A 71 6.91 -10.53 10.72
CA TRP A 71 8.35 -10.61 10.46
C TRP A 71 9.16 -10.77 11.74
N LYS A 72 8.90 -9.97 12.79
CA LYS A 72 9.61 -10.11 14.07
C LYS A 72 9.41 -11.50 14.70
N GLN A 73 8.21 -12.05 14.61
CA GLN A 73 7.89 -13.38 15.14
C GLN A 73 8.61 -14.49 14.35
N ALA A 74 8.57 -14.43 13.02
CA ALA A 74 9.29 -15.37 12.15
C ALA A 74 10.81 -15.28 12.37
N ALA A 75 11.36 -14.07 12.41
CA ALA A 75 12.77 -13.82 12.65
C ALA A 75 13.23 -14.35 14.01
N ALA A 76 12.45 -14.16 15.06
CA ALA A 76 12.77 -14.67 16.39
C ALA A 76 12.84 -16.21 16.43
N SER A 77 11.99 -16.86 15.64
CA SER A 77 11.87 -18.33 15.58
C SER A 77 12.96 -18.99 14.72
N HIS A 78 13.39 -18.32 13.65
CA HIS A 78 14.36 -18.86 12.67
C HIS A 78 15.73 -18.18 12.72
N HIS A 79 16.03 -17.44 13.79
CA HIS A 79 17.29 -16.70 13.89
C HIS A 79 18.49 -17.66 13.87
N PRO A 80 19.55 -17.39 13.07
CA PRO A 80 20.72 -18.25 13.01
C PRO A 80 21.43 -18.42 14.35
N ASP A 81 21.53 -17.36 15.16
CA ASP A 81 22.10 -17.43 16.51
C ASP A 81 21.29 -18.32 17.47
N ARG A 82 20.09 -18.75 17.09
CA ARG A 82 19.25 -19.71 17.84
C ARG A 82 19.16 -21.08 17.16
N GLY A 83 20.10 -21.39 16.28
CA GLY A 83 20.13 -22.64 15.53
C GLY A 83 19.25 -22.66 14.28
N GLY A 84 18.81 -21.50 13.79
CA GLY A 84 18.09 -21.37 12.53
C GLY A 84 18.99 -21.37 11.30
N GLU A 85 18.42 -21.68 10.14
CA GLU A 85 19.14 -21.66 8.86
C GLU A 85 19.28 -20.23 8.32
N HIS A 86 20.50 -19.84 7.90
CA HIS A 86 20.75 -18.51 7.36
C HIS A 86 19.92 -18.22 6.09
N THR A 87 19.75 -19.25 5.25
CA THR A 87 18.90 -19.19 4.05
C THR A 87 17.43 -18.92 4.39
N THR A 88 16.94 -19.48 5.49
CA THR A 88 15.56 -19.24 5.97
C THR A 88 15.40 -17.80 6.44
N MET A 89 16.37 -17.27 7.17
CA MET A 89 16.34 -15.87 7.62
C MET A 89 16.41 -14.89 6.44
N GLN A 90 17.21 -15.18 5.40
CA GLN A 90 17.25 -14.40 4.17
C GLN A 90 15.88 -14.38 3.47
N ALA A 91 15.22 -15.54 3.36
CA ALA A 91 13.87 -15.61 2.78
C ALA A 91 12.85 -14.78 3.58
N ILE A 92 12.90 -14.85 4.91
CA ILE A 92 12.04 -14.06 5.81
C ILE A 92 12.26 -12.55 5.61
N ASN A 93 13.51 -12.12 5.45
CA ASN A 93 13.84 -10.72 5.17
C ASN A 93 13.34 -10.29 3.79
N GLY A 94 13.60 -11.11 2.76
CA GLY A 94 13.12 -10.86 1.39
C GLY A 94 11.60 -10.71 1.34
N ALA A 95 10.85 -11.58 2.03
CA ALA A 95 9.39 -11.48 2.11
C ALA A 95 8.93 -10.16 2.75
N ARG A 96 9.60 -9.70 3.81
CA ARG A 96 9.29 -8.40 4.43
C ARG A 96 9.52 -7.24 3.46
N ASP A 97 10.57 -7.30 2.65
CA ASP A 97 10.95 -6.21 1.77
C ASP A 97 10.10 -6.19 0.49
N ALA A 98 9.74 -7.34 -0.06
CA ALA A 98 8.75 -7.46 -1.14
C ALA A 98 7.39 -6.86 -0.75
N LEU A 99 6.93 -7.09 0.48
CA LEU A 99 5.64 -6.56 0.95
C LEU A 99 5.65 -5.05 1.26
N LEU A 100 6.81 -4.51 1.64
CA LEU A 100 6.94 -3.12 2.09
C LEU A 100 7.68 -2.24 1.08
N GLY A 101 8.04 -2.77 -0.09
CA GLY A 101 8.73 -2.04 -1.16
C GLY A 101 10.12 -1.56 -0.74
N ARG A 102 10.89 -2.40 -0.03
CA ARG A 102 12.25 -2.09 0.45
C ARG A 102 13.36 -2.90 -0.23
N SER A 103 13.04 -3.51 -1.37
CA SER A 103 13.95 -4.28 -2.23
C SER A 103 14.89 -3.40 -3.04
#